data_AF-A0A6P8S9E5-F1
#
_entry.id   AF-A0A6P8S9E5-F1
#
_cell.length_a   1.000
_cell.length_b   1.000
_cell.length_c   1.000
_cell.angle_alpha   90.00
_cell.angle_beta   90.00
_cell.angle_gamma   90.00
#
_symmetry.space_group_name_H-M   'P 1'
#
loop_
_entity.id
_entity.type
_entity.pdbx_description
1 polymer ?
#
loop_
_entity_poly.entity_id
_entity_poly.type
_entity_poly.pdbx_seq_one_letter_code
_entity_poly.pdbx_strand_id
1 'polypeptide(L)'
;MEFTEAGAELTPDPVESTQDMELEPEPNAEALNEVQPMEVCWIKEYTSLLCFQQVQGTIFPNPNCNPIMDAQMLGEALQGFGCDKDVLINILTQRCNAQRLTIAEAYRDMYGRDIIVDLKENLSDHFKDVMVGLMYPPPTYDAHELWHAMKGAGTEENCLIDILASRTNGEIFQMKEAYLMQYNSDLQQDICAETSGHFRDTLMNLAQGSRQEGYADPAMAGQDAMVLWEACQQKTGEHKNMLQMILCSKSYQQLWMVFQEFQNISGQDIVDALNECYDGYLLDLLVAIVLCVRDKPSYFAYRLHNAIHDCGFHNKTVIRILIARSEIDLMNIRRRYKEKYGKSLIHDIKHFASGHYEAALLAICAGDTEDY
;
A
#
# COMPACT_ATOMS: atom_id res chain seq x y z
N MET A 1 -15.98 -61.59 -45.54
CA MET A 1 -14.94 -61.95 -44.56
C MET A 1 -13.64 -62.13 -45.32
N GLU A 2 -12.70 -61.26 -44.99
CA GLU A 2 -11.24 -61.36 -45.10
C GLU A 2 -10.59 -61.80 -46.42
N PHE A 3 -9.92 -60.81 -47.04
CA PHE A 3 -8.85 -60.97 -48.01
C PHE A 3 -7.54 -61.28 -47.29
N THR A 4 -6.79 -62.27 -47.77
CA THR A 4 -5.36 -62.44 -47.48
C THR A 4 -4.62 -62.71 -48.79
N GLU A 5 -3.66 -61.85 -49.13
CA GLU A 5 -2.64 -62.10 -50.14
C GLU A 5 -1.29 -62.23 -49.43
N ALA A 6 -0.65 -63.39 -49.63
CA ALA A 6 0.78 -63.62 -49.50
C ALA A 6 1.49 -62.88 -50.65
N GLY A 7 2.71 -62.38 -50.60
CA GLY A 7 3.90 -62.74 -49.81
C GLY A 7 5.06 -62.80 -50.80
N ALA A 8 6.15 -62.05 -50.54
CA ALA A 8 7.47 -62.30 -51.12
C ALA A 8 8.54 -61.50 -50.35
N GLU A 9 9.35 -62.23 -49.59
CA GLU A 9 10.67 -61.79 -49.10
C GLU A 9 11.69 -61.79 -50.24
N LEU A 10 12.68 -60.90 -50.19
CA LEU A 10 14.07 -61.14 -50.63
C LEU A 10 14.98 -59.99 -50.12
N THR A 11 16.04 -60.36 -49.40
CA THR A 11 17.24 -59.57 -49.05
C THR A 11 18.48 -60.33 -49.58
N PRO A 12 19.75 -59.83 -49.58
CA PRO A 12 20.29 -58.46 -49.37
C PRO A 12 21.41 -58.00 -50.36
N ASP A 13 21.73 -56.69 -50.34
CA ASP A 13 23.02 -55.91 -50.46
C ASP A 13 24.14 -56.27 -51.50
N PRO A 14 25.08 -55.35 -51.93
CA PRO A 14 25.63 -54.22 -51.14
C PRO A 14 26.21 -52.95 -51.88
N VAL A 15 26.54 -51.92 -51.05
CA VAL A 15 27.51 -50.77 -51.09
C VAL A 15 27.65 -49.74 -52.25
N GLU A 16 27.52 -48.47 -51.83
CA GLU A 16 28.53 -47.36 -51.87
C GLU A 16 28.37 -46.11 -52.79
N SER A 17 28.52 -44.97 -52.11
CA SER A 17 29.13 -43.69 -52.52
C SER A 17 28.25 -42.60 -53.18
N THR A 18 27.80 -41.68 -52.30
CA THR A 18 27.95 -40.21 -52.33
C THR A 18 27.84 -39.47 -53.66
N GLN A 19 26.82 -38.61 -53.77
CA GLN A 19 26.92 -37.33 -54.47
C GLN A 19 26.00 -36.29 -53.83
N ASP A 20 26.56 -35.10 -53.68
CA ASP A 20 26.17 -33.99 -52.82
C ASP A 20 24.90 -33.26 -53.29
N MET A 21 24.06 -32.87 -52.33
CA MET A 21 23.00 -31.89 -52.52
C MET A 21 23.23 -30.78 -51.50
N GLU A 22 23.47 -29.58 -52.02
CA GLU A 22 23.86 -28.36 -51.31
C GLU A 22 22.89 -28.02 -50.16
N LEU A 23 23.45 -27.88 -48.95
CA LEU A 23 22.82 -27.22 -47.81
C LEU A 23 23.09 -25.71 -47.93
N GLU A 24 22.03 -24.90 -47.83
CA GLU A 24 22.18 -23.45 -47.67
C GLU A 24 23.00 -23.12 -46.41
N PRO A 25 23.81 -22.04 -46.42
CA PRO A 25 24.62 -21.69 -45.27
C PRO A 25 23.75 -21.22 -44.11
N GLU A 26 23.97 -21.80 -42.92
CA GLU A 26 23.41 -21.27 -41.68
C GLU A 26 23.86 -19.81 -41.45
N PRO A 27 22.98 -18.94 -40.91
CA PRO A 27 23.36 -17.57 -40.62
C PRO A 27 24.45 -17.52 -39.55
N ASN A 28 25.52 -16.79 -39.87
CA ASN A 28 26.72 -16.58 -39.06
C ASN A 28 26.38 -16.17 -37.61
N ALA A 29 26.97 -16.87 -36.64
CA ALA A 29 26.79 -16.69 -35.20
C ALA A 29 27.43 -15.41 -34.61
N GLU A 30 27.68 -14.39 -35.43
CA GLU A 30 28.28 -13.11 -35.02
C GLU A 30 27.32 -11.91 -35.13
N ALA A 31 26.04 -12.11 -35.45
CA ALA A 31 25.05 -11.04 -35.55
C ALA A 31 24.16 -10.84 -34.30
N LEU A 32 24.55 -11.35 -33.12
CA LEU A 32 23.76 -11.27 -31.88
C LEU A 32 24.34 -10.34 -30.81
N ASN A 33 25.16 -9.34 -31.19
CA ASN A 33 25.83 -8.48 -30.21
C ASN A 33 25.71 -6.96 -30.45
N GLU A 34 24.59 -6.51 -31.01
CA GLU A 34 24.24 -5.07 -31.01
C GLU A 34 22.78 -4.85 -30.58
N VAL A 35 22.49 -5.16 -29.31
CA VAL A 35 21.35 -4.55 -28.62
C VAL A 35 21.84 -3.25 -27.98
N GLN A 36 21.15 -2.14 -28.30
CA GLN A 36 21.54 -0.76 -28.02
C GLN A 36 21.84 -0.51 -26.51
N PRO A 37 22.84 0.33 -26.15
CA PRO A 37 23.26 0.56 -24.75
C PRO A 37 22.19 1.18 -23.83
N MET A 38 21.08 1.68 -24.38
CA MET A 38 20.02 2.34 -23.60
C MET A 38 19.19 1.36 -22.77
N GLU A 39 18.86 0.17 -23.27
CA GLU A 39 17.98 -0.79 -22.57
C GLU A 39 18.59 -1.34 -21.28
N VAL A 40 19.93 -1.42 -21.22
CA VAL A 40 20.68 -1.89 -20.04
C VAL A 40 20.83 -0.80 -18.97
N CYS A 41 20.71 0.48 -19.35
CA CYS A 41 20.83 1.62 -18.44
C CYS A 41 19.58 1.74 -17.55
N TRP A 42 18.38 1.55 -18.12
CA TRP A 42 17.11 1.59 -17.38
C TRP A 42 16.97 0.45 -16.38
N ILE A 43 17.37 -0.78 -16.74
CA ILE A 43 17.32 -1.91 -15.79
C ILE A 43 18.30 -1.67 -14.64
N LYS A 44 19.47 -1.06 -14.89
CA LYS A 44 20.43 -0.70 -13.84
C LYS A 44 19.97 0.46 -12.98
N GLU A 45 19.35 1.50 -13.54
CA GLU A 45 18.74 2.57 -12.75
C GLU A 45 17.52 2.07 -11.98
N TYR A 46 16.70 1.18 -12.56
CA TYR A 46 15.54 0.57 -11.91
C TYR A 46 15.96 -0.42 -10.80
N THR A 47 16.98 -1.25 -11.02
CA THR A 47 17.57 -2.10 -9.96
C THR A 47 18.41 -1.31 -8.95
N SER A 48 18.92 -0.13 -9.32
CA SER A 48 19.61 0.80 -8.42
C SER A 48 18.65 1.69 -7.63
N LEU A 49 17.46 2.01 -8.15
CA LEU A 49 16.37 2.69 -7.45
C LEU A 49 15.60 1.71 -6.57
N LEU A 50 15.47 0.46 -7.02
CA LEU A 50 15.11 -0.70 -6.20
C LEU A 50 16.30 -1.26 -5.41
N CYS A 51 17.45 -0.55 -5.35
CA CYS A 51 18.53 -0.90 -4.44
C CYS A 51 18.01 -0.66 -3.02
N PHE A 52 17.33 -1.67 -2.49
CA PHE A 52 16.91 -1.90 -1.12
C PHE A 52 17.05 -0.65 -0.23
N GLN A 53 16.19 0.36 -0.42
CA GLN A 53 15.78 1.11 0.76
C GLN A 53 14.99 0.11 1.59
N GLN A 54 15.67 -0.49 2.57
CA GLN A 54 15.06 -1.39 3.53
C GLN A 54 13.79 -0.70 4.04
N VAL A 55 12.64 -1.28 3.71
CA VAL A 55 11.35 -0.87 4.22
C VAL A 55 11.38 -1.17 5.71
N GLN A 56 11.34 -0.12 6.52
CA GLN A 56 11.63 -0.20 7.94
C GLN A 56 10.52 0.50 8.73
N GLY A 57 9.85 -0.27 9.59
CA GLY A 57 8.97 0.24 10.62
C GLY A 57 9.75 0.92 11.76
N THR A 58 9.01 1.41 12.74
CA THR A 58 9.53 1.96 14.00
C THR A 58 9.21 1.05 15.18
N ILE A 59 8.15 0.24 15.11
CA ILE A 59 7.80 -0.75 16.14
C ILE A 59 8.29 -2.14 15.71
N PHE A 60 9.00 -2.84 16.59
CA PHE A 60 9.54 -4.18 16.35
C PHE A 60 9.05 -5.17 17.42
N PRO A 61 9.16 -6.50 17.18
CA PRO A 61 8.92 -7.48 18.22
C PRO A 61 9.87 -7.24 19.40
N ASN A 62 9.30 -6.97 20.58
CA ASN A 62 10.08 -6.74 21.78
C ASN A 62 10.59 -8.07 22.35
N PRO A 63 11.91 -8.28 22.50
CA PRO A 63 12.47 -9.55 22.98
C PRO A 63 12.11 -9.85 24.44
N ASN A 64 11.75 -8.82 25.22
CA ASN A 64 11.39 -8.94 26.62
C ASN A 64 9.86 -9.00 26.84
N CYS A 65 9.07 -9.10 25.77
CA CYS A 65 7.62 -9.21 25.88
C CYS A 65 7.22 -10.44 26.70
N ASN A 66 6.45 -10.21 27.76
CA ASN A 66 5.80 -11.26 28.53
C ASN A 66 4.30 -10.95 28.54
N PRO A 67 3.48 -11.65 27.73
CA PRO A 67 2.07 -11.31 27.59
C PRO A 67 1.28 -11.31 28.90
N ILE A 68 1.62 -12.20 29.84
CA ILE A 68 0.94 -12.29 31.13
C ILE A 68 1.30 -11.09 32.01
N MET A 69 2.59 -10.76 32.09
CA MET A 69 3.05 -9.61 32.89
C MET A 69 2.56 -8.29 32.29
N ASP A 70 2.65 -8.13 30.97
CA ASP A 70 2.16 -6.95 30.25
C ASP A 70 0.65 -6.80 30.45
N ALA A 71 -0.13 -7.88 30.34
CA ALA A 71 -1.56 -7.87 30.62
C ALA A 71 -1.87 -7.45 32.08
N GLN A 72 -1.12 -7.96 33.05
CA GLN A 72 -1.28 -7.57 34.45
C GLN A 72 -1.03 -6.07 34.66
N MET A 73 0.09 -5.55 34.13
CA MET A 73 0.44 -4.14 34.24
C MET A 73 -0.62 -3.23 33.58
N LEU A 74 -1.14 -3.63 32.41
CA LEU A 74 -2.21 -2.91 31.74
C LEU A 74 -3.51 -2.91 32.56
N GLY A 75 -3.87 -4.03 33.18
CA GLY A 75 -5.06 -4.12 34.02
C GLY A 75 -4.95 -3.28 35.29
N GLU A 76 -3.80 -3.30 35.96
CA GLU A 76 -3.51 -2.43 37.10
C GLU A 76 -3.55 -0.94 36.70
N ALA A 77 -2.97 -0.59 35.55
CA ALA A 77 -2.99 0.77 35.02
C ALA A 77 -4.40 1.28 34.69
N LEU A 78 -5.28 0.42 34.17
CA LEU A 78 -6.67 0.77 33.83
C LEU A 78 -7.58 0.85 35.06
N GLN A 79 -7.30 0.10 36.13
CA GLN A 79 -8.09 0.12 37.37
C GLN A 79 -7.65 1.20 38.37
N GLY A 80 -6.43 1.74 38.21
CA GLY A 80 -5.88 2.79 39.07
C GLY A 80 -6.66 4.11 38.99
N PHE A 81 -6.67 4.88 40.08
CA PHE A 81 -7.30 6.20 40.11
C PHE A 81 -6.66 7.13 39.08
N GLY A 82 -7.43 7.57 38.08
CA GLY A 82 -6.97 8.47 37.02
C GLY A 82 -6.35 7.78 35.80
N CYS A 83 -6.20 6.45 35.81
CA CYS A 83 -5.54 5.62 34.81
C CYS A 83 -4.05 5.97 34.56
N ASP A 84 -3.15 5.01 34.74
CA ASP A 84 -1.72 5.20 34.48
C ASP A 84 -1.43 5.12 32.97
N LYS A 85 -1.53 6.29 32.31
CA LYS A 85 -1.37 6.42 30.86
C LYS A 85 0.07 6.17 30.40
N ASP A 86 1.06 6.39 31.25
CA ASP A 86 2.46 6.15 30.90
C ASP A 86 2.74 4.64 30.76
N VAL A 87 2.14 3.82 31.63
CA VAL A 87 2.18 2.36 31.49
C VAL A 87 1.55 1.91 30.17
N LEU A 88 0.39 2.48 29.80
CA LEU A 88 -0.27 2.16 28.53
C LEU A 88 0.64 2.49 27.33
N ILE A 89 1.24 3.68 27.31
CA ILE A 89 2.15 4.10 26.24
C ILE A 89 3.35 3.16 26.17
N ASN A 90 4.03 2.93 27.30
CA ASN A 90 5.27 2.14 27.36
C ASN A 90 5.08 0.68 26.95
N ILE A 91 3.88 0.11 27.12
CA ILE A 91 3.59 -1.24 26.67
C ILE A 91 3.05 -1.23 25.23
N LEU A 92 1.97 -0.50 24.95
CA LEU A 92 1.25 -0.62 23.68
C LEU A 92 1.98 -0.01 22.47
N THR A 93 2.94 0.90 22.70
CA THR A 93 3.77 1.47 21.61
C THR A 93 5.10 0.74 21.41
N GLN A 94 5.47 -0.17 22.33
CA GLN A 94 6.75 -0.88 22.34
C GLN A 94 6.57 -2.41 22.21
N ARG A 95 5.43 -2.83 21.64
CA ARG A 95 5.09 -4.21 21.32
C ARG A 95 4.51 -4.24 19.92
N CYS A 96 5.04 -5.11 19.06
CA CYS A 96 4.45 -5.29 17.73
C CYS A 96 3.01 -5.80 17.83
N ASN A 97 2.24 -5.69 16.76
CA ASN A 97 0.82 -6.04 16.76
C ASN A 97 0.59 -7.49 17.19
N ALA A 98 1.38 -8.43 16.67
CA ALA A 98 1.30 -9.83 17.07
C ALA A 98 1.45 -10.01 18.60
N GLN A 99 2.37 -9.28 19.24
CA GLN A 99 2.53 -9.31 20.70
C GLN A 99 1.34 -8.68 21.41
N ARG A 100 0.82 -7.55 20.92
CA ARG A 100 -0.38 -6.90 21.47
C ARG A 100 -1.60 -7.83 21.43
N LEU A 101 -1.75 -8.66 20.40
CA LEU A 101 -2.81 -9.66 20.34
C LEU A 101 -2.64 -10.76 21.40
N THR A 102 -1.42 -11.26 21.61
CA THR A 102 -1.16 -12.23 22.70
C THR A 102 -1.37 -11.63 24.09
N ILE A 103 -1.08 -10.33 24.25
CA ILE A 103 -1.37 -9.58 25.48
C ILE A 103 -2.88 -9.46 25.68
N ALA A 104 -3.65 -9.17 24.63
CA ALA A 104 -5.11 -9.10 24.70
C ALA A 104 -5.74 -10.44 25.11
N GLU A 105 -5.21 -11.56 24.63
CA GLU A 105 -5.61 -12.90 25.06
C GLU A 105 -5.33 -13.12 26.55
N ALA A 106 -4.10 -12.84 27.01
CA ALA A 106 -3.73 -12.97 28.42
C ALA A 106 -4.57 -12.04 29.33
N TYR A 107 -4.87 -10.83 28.87
CA TYR A 107 -5.74 -9.88 29.57
C TYR A 107 -7.15 -10.45 29.74
N ARG A 108 -7.71 -11.02 28.67
CA ARG A 108 -9.03 -11.66 28.72
C ARG A 108 -9.06 -12.84 29.69
N ASP A 109 -8.03 -13.67 29.67
CA ASP A 109 -7.95 -14.83 30.57
C ASP A 109 -7.82 -14.42 32.04
N MET A 110 -7.12 -13.31 32.32
CA MET A 110 -6.88 -12.81 33.67
C MET A 110 -8.06 -12.02 34.25
N TYR A 111 -8.67 -11.14 33.46
CA TYR A 111 -9.69 -10.20 33.93
C TYR A 111 -11.11 -10.56 33.46
N GLY A 112 -11.27 -11.53 32.55
CA GLY A 112 -12.56 -11.90 31.98
C GLY A 112 -13.17 -10.79 31.10
N ARG A 113 -12.38 -9.81 30.66
CA ARG A 113 -12.82 -8.63 29.91
C ARG A 113 -11.96 -8.41 28.67
N ASP A 114 -12.52 -7.73 27.68
CA ASP A 114 -11.79 -7.30 26.48
C ASP A 114 -11.05 -5.99 26.77
N ILE A 115 -9.73 -5.98 26.58
CA ILE A 115 -8.90 -4.80 26.79
C ILE A 115 -9.32 -3.62 25.90
N ILE A 116 -9.82 -3.85 24.69
CA ILE A 116 -10.32 -2.79 23.80
C ILE A 116 -11.54 -2.12 24.43
N VAL A 117 -12.42 -2.88 25.10
CA VAL A 117 -13.58 -2.33 25.82
C VAL A 117 -13.10 -1.48 26.99
N ASP A 118 -12.15 -1.99 27.79
CA ASP A 118 -11.64 -1.26 28.95
C ASP A 118 -10.89 0.01 28.55
N LEU A 119 -10.11 0.00 27.47
CA LEU A 119 -9.49 1.20 26.90
C LEU A 119 -10.54 2.23 26.48
N LYS A 120 -11.65 1.79 25.86
CA LYS A 120 -12.74 2.70 25.44
C LYS A 120 -13.51 3.30 26.62
N GLU A 121 -13.67 2.54 27.70
CA GLU A 121 -14.39 2.99 28.91
C GLU A 121 -13.54 3.92 29.79
N ASN A 122 -12.22 3.73 29.85
CA ASN A 122 -11.34 4.46 30.77
C ASN A 122 -10.56 5.62 30.13
N LEU A 123 -10.47 5.68 28.80
CA LEU A 123 -9.75 6.74 28.09
C LEU A 123 -10.70 7.68 27.35
N SER A 124 -10.22 8.89 27.05
CA SER A 124 -10.97 9.89 26.29
C SER A 124 -10.18 10.40 25.08
N ASP A 125 -10.91 11.07 24.18
CA ASP A 125 -10.35 11.87 23.08
C ASP A 125 -9.33 11.12 22.21
N HIS A 126 -8.37 11.84 21.64
CA HIS A 126 -7.40 11.28 20.69
C HIS A 126 -6.39 10.33 21.33
N PHE A 127 -6.17 10.41 22.65
CA PHE A 127 -5.35 9.43 23.34
C PHE A 127 -6.01 8.04 23.33
N LYS A 128 -7.33 7.98 23.58
CA LYS A 128 -8.11 6.74 23.42
C LYS A 128 -8.01 6.21 22.00
N ASP A 129 -8.17 7.08 21.00
CA ASP A 129 -8.13 6.68 19.58
C ASP A 129 -6.79 6.00 19.23
N VAL A 130 -5.66 6.52 19.75
CA VAL A 130 -4.35 5.88 19.57
C VAL A 130 -4.29 4.52 20.27
N MET A 131 -4.57 4.47 21.58
CA MET A 131 -4.42 3.23 22.36
C MET A 131 -5.34 2.11 21.84
N VAL A 132 -6.56 2.45 21.46
CA VAL A 132 -7.52 1.51 20.87
C VAL A 132 -7.07 1.07 19.47
N GLY A 133 -6.67 2.02 18.61
CA GLY A 133 -6.19 1.74 17.26
C GLY A 133 -5.02 0.75 17.23
N LEU A 134 -4.08 0.91 18.17
CA LEU A 134 -2.93 0.04 18.36
C LEU A 134 -3.32 -1.44 18.63
N MET A 135 -4.50 -1.71 19.20
CA MET A 135 -4.92 -3.07 19.54
C MET A 135 -5.58 -3.83 18.38
N TYR A 136 -5.93 -3.15 17.28
CA TYR A 136 -6.55 -3.81 16.13
C TYR A 136 -5.51 -4.57 15.29
N PRO A 137 -5.80 -5.81 14.83
CA PRO A 137 -5.06 -6.41 13.74
C PRO A 137 -5.06 -5.47 12.51
N PRO A 138 -3.98 -5.38 11.71
CA PRO A 138 -3.90 -4.45 10.58
C PRO A 138 -5.12 -4.45 9.63
N PRO A 139 -5.62 -5.61 9.13
CA PRO A 139 -6.79 -5.59 8.24
C PRO A 139 -8.07 -5.14 8.95
N THR A 140 -8.20 -5.43 10.25
CA THR A 140 -9.32 -4.97 11.08
C THR A 140 -9.23 -3.47 11.36
N TYR A 141 -8.03 -2.93 11.51
CA TYR A 141 -7.83 -1.49 11.69
C TYR A 141 -8.21 -0.71 10.42
N ASP A 142 -7.78 -1.16 9.24
CA ASP A 142 -8.20 -0.54 7.99
C ASP A 142 -9.72 -0.64 7.78
N ALA A 143 -10.32 -1.80 8.07
CA ALA A 143 -11.76 -1.98 8.02
C ALA A 143 -12.50 -1.03 8.98
N HIS A 144 -11.96 -0.85 10.19
CA HIS A 144 -12.48 0.08 11.19
C HIS A 144 -12.47 1.53 10.69
N GLU A 145 -11.33 1.98 10.15
CA GLU A 145 -11.17 3.32 9.61
C GLU A 145 -12.09 3.58 8.41
N LEU A 146 -12.24 2.61 7.49
CA LEU A 146 -13.15 2.73 6.34
C LEU A 146 -14.62 2.79 6.78
N TRP A 147 -15.03 1.93 7.72
CA TRP A 147 -16.42 1.93 8.19
C TRP A 147 -16.76 3.25 8.88
N HIS A 148 -15.87 3.74 9.74
CA HIS A 148 -16.06 5.01 10.42
C HIS A 148 -15.96 6.23 9.48
N ALA A 149 -15.20 6.13 8.38
CA ALA A 149 -15.15 7.16 7.34
C ALA A 149 -16.46 7.26 6.55
N MET A 150 -17.23 6.18 6.45
CA MET A 150 -18.49 6.11 5.71
C MET A 150 -19.73 6.21 6.60
N LYS A 151 -19.56 6.14 7.93
CA LYS A 151 -20.68 6.16 8.86
C LYS A 151 -21.08 7.57 9.25
N GLY A 152 -22.35 7.91 9.02
CA GLY A 152 -23.00 9.08 9.61
C GLY A 152 -23.36 10.13 8.58
N ALA A 153 -23.43 11.40 9.00
CA ALA A 153 -23.72 12.49 8.08
C ALA A 153 -22.41 12.95 7.42
N GLY A 154 -22.18 12.50 6.18
CA GLY A 154 -21.01 12.82 5.38
C GLY A 154 -19.95 11.72 5.39
N THR A 155 -19.04 11.81 4.43
CA THR A 155 -17.98 10.82 4.18
C THR A 155 -16.62 11.46 4.44
N GLU A 156 -15.66 10.72 5.01
CA GLU A 156 -14.26 11.14 5.12
C GLU A 156 -13.50 10.63 3.89
N GLU A 157 -13.65 11.29 2.73
CA GLU A 157 -13.13 10.81 1.44
C GLU A 157 -11.61 10.60 1.46
N ASN A 158 -10.91 11.47 2.19
CA ASN A 158 -9.47 11.37 2.41
C ASN A 158 -9.03 10.06 3.09
N CYS A 159 -9.86 9.46 3.96
CA CYS A 159 -9.60 8.15 4.54
C CYS A 159 -9.72 7.04 3.49
N LEU A 160 -10.78 7.08 2.67
CA LEU A 160 -10.98 6.13 1.58
C LEU A 160 -9.81 6.17 0.59
N ILE A 161 -9.36 7.37 0.22
CA ILE A 161 -8.22 7.59 -0.68
C ILE A 161 -6.93 7.01 -0.09
N ASP A 162 -6.59 7.35 1.15
CA ASP A 162 -5.36 6.91 1.81
C ASP A 162 -5.23 5.39 1.85
N ILE A 163 -6.32 4.71 2.18
CA ILE A 163 -6.34 3.26 2.34
C ILE A 163 -6.37 2.60 0.96
N LEU A 164 -7.37 2.88 0.13
CA LEU A 164 -7.59 2.12 -1.10
C LEU A 164 -6.53 2.38 -2.18
N ALA A 165 -5.90 3.56 -2.23
CA ALA A 165 -4.83 3.82 -3.18
C ALA A 165 -3.49 3.14 -2.80
N SER A 166 -3.28 2.84 -1.52
CA SER A 166 -1.98 2.41 -0.99
C SER A 166 -1.87 0.92 -0.67
N ARG A 167 -3.00 0.24 -0.43
CA ARG A 167 -3.01 -1.20 -0.08
C ARG A 167 -2.82 -2.09 -1.30
N THR A 168 -2.13 -3.20 -1.07
CA THR A 168 -1.90 -4.29 -2.03
C THR A 168 -3.15 -5.16 -2.17
N ASN A 169 -3.18 -6.02 -3.20
CA ASN A 169 -4.30 -6.96 -3.39
C ASN A 169 -4.55 -7.85 -2.16
N GLY A 170 -3.48 -8.36 -1.54
CA GLY A 170 -3.57 -9.18 -0.34
C GLY A 170 -4.14 -8.43 0.87
N GLU A 171 -3.69 -7.19 1.08
CA GLU A 171 -4.23 -6.32 2.14
C GLU A 171 -5.71 -5.98 1.89
N ILE A 172 -6.09 -5.66 0.64
CA ILE A 172 -7.49 -5.39 0.27
C ILE A 172 -8.37 -6.62 0.53
N PHE A 173 -7.91 -7.82 0.17
CA PHE A 173 -8.65 -9.06 0.43
C PHE A 173 -8.89 -9.28 1.92
N GLN A 174 -7.83 -9.19 2.75
CA GLN A 174 -7.94 -9.38 4.20
C GLN A 174 -8.81 -8.31 4.86
N MET A 175 -8.70 -7.06 4.41
CA MET A 175 -9.51 -5.95 4.90
C MET A 175 -11.00 -6.14 4.60
N LYS A 176 -11.36 -6.66 3.42
CA LYS A 176 -12.76 -6.96 3.07
C LYS A 176 -13.35 -8.05 3.96
N GLU A 177 -12.61 -9.12 4.21
CA GLU A 177 -13.01 -10.17 5.14
C GLU A 177 -13.20 -9.61 6.55
N ALA A 178 -12.25 -8.81 7.04
CA ALA A 178 -12.35 -8.18 8.34
C ALA A 178 -13.56 -7.22 8.45
N TYR A 179 -13.82 -6.43 7.40
CA TYR A 179 -14.96 -5.51 7.33
C TYR A 179 -16.29 -6.27 7.42
N LEU A 180 -16.44 -7.35 6.65
CA LEU A 180 -17.63 -8.19 6.68
C LEU A 180 -17.82 -8.83 8.06
N MET A 181 -16.77 -9.38 8.65
CA MET A 181 -16.84 -10.03 9.97
C MET A 181 -17.18 -9.04 11.09
N GLN A 182 -16.63 -7.83 11.06
CA GLN A 182 -16.79 -6.86 12.13
C GLN A 182 -18.09 -6.07 12.06
N TYR A 183 -18.55 -5.75 10.85
CA TYR A 183 -19.68 -4.84 10.64
C TYR A 183 -20.89 -5.50 9.99
N ASN A 184 -20.77 -6.77 9.58
CA ASN A 184 -21.82 -7.50 8.87
C ASN A 184 -22.36 -6.71 7.66
N SER A 185 -21.44 -6.05 6.95
CA SER A 185 -21.71 -5.26 5.75
C SER A 185 -20.64 -5.54 4.69
N ASP A 186 -20.96 -5.32 3.41
CA ASP A 186 -20.01 -5.45 2.31
C ASP A 186 -19.34 -4.11 2.02
N LEU A 187 -18.00 -4.08 2.07
CA LEU A 187 -17.24 -2.85 1.87
C LEU A 187 -17.54 -2.15 0.54
N GLN A 188 -17.71 -2.92 -0.54
CA GLN A 188 -17.97 -2.33 -1.87
C GLN A 188 -19.38 -1.76 -1.96
N GLN A 189 -20.37 -2.41 -1.33
CA GLN A 189 -21.73 -1.88 -1.25
C GLN A 189 -21.76 -0.56 -0.47
N ASP A 190 -21.04 -0.48 0.65
CA ASP A 190 -20.95 0.76 1.44
C ASP A 190 -20.25 1.87 0.66
N ILE A 191 -19.13 1.59 -0.01
CA ILE A 191 -18.48 2.56 -0.92
C ILE A 191 -19.45 3.05 -2.00
N CYS A 192 -20.22 2.13 -2.59
CA CYS A 192 -21.17 2.45 -3.65
C CYS A 192 -22.32 3.35 -3.16
N ALA A 193 -22.75 3.18 -1.92
CA ALA A 193 -23.81 3.96 -1.29
C ALA A 193 -23.34 5.36 -0.85
N GLU A 194 -22.11 5.47 -0.35
CA GLU A 194 -21.60 6.69 0.29
C GLU A 194 -20.78 7.59 -0.65
N THR A 195 -20.54 7.16 -1.89
CA THR A 195 -19.80 7.93 -2.89
C THR A 195 -20.49 7.92 -4.25
N SER A 196 -20.11 8.82 -5.15
CA SER A 196 -20.76 8.92 -6.47
C SER A 196 -19.78 9.22 -7.61
N GLY A 197 -20.29 9.05 -8.85
CA GLY A 197 -19.58 9.36 -10.08
C GLY A 197 -18.26 8.60 -10.25
N HIS A 198 -17.36 9.19 -11.01
CA HIS A 198 -16.04 8.62 -11.31
C HIS A 198 -15.17 8.40 -10.06
N PHE A 199 -15.38 9.16 -8.98
CA PHE A 199 -14.69 8.93 -7.71
C PHE A 199 -15.09 7.57 -7.12
N ARG A 200 -16.40 7.31 -6.98
CA ARG A 200 -16.92 5.99 -6.58
C ARG A 200 -16.38 4.87 -7.45
N ASP A 201 -16.48 5.04 -8.76
CA ASP A 201 -16.11 3.97 -9.70
C ASP A 201 -14.61 3.62 -9.58
N THR A 202 -13.76 4.62 -9.31
CA THR A 202 -12.32 4.41 -9.05
C THR A 202 -12.07 3.70 -7.72
N LEU A 203 -12.74 4.11 -6.63
CA LEU A 203 -12.63 3.43 -5.33
C LEU A 203 -13.09 1.97 -5.43
N MET A 204 -14.18 1.70 -6.14
CA MET A 204 -14.69 0.36 -6.39
C MET A 204 -13.68 -0.49 -7.16
N ASN A 205 -13.03 0.07 -8.18
CA ASN A 205 -11.98 -0.64 -8.93
C ASN A 205 -10.78 -1.00 -8.04
N LEU A 206 -10.36 -0.12 -7.11
CA LEU A 206 -9.31 -0.43 -6.14
C LEU A 206 -9.76 -1.48 -5.12
N ALA A 207 -10.98 -1.37 -4.62
CA ALA A 207 -11.57 -2.30 -3.64
C ALA A 207 -11.85 -3.71 -4.21
N GLN A 208 -11.71 -3.91 -5.53
CA GLN A 208 -11.69 -5.26 -6.10
C GLN A 208 -10.44 -6.04 -5.67
N GLY A 209 -9.30 -5.37 -5.45
CA GLY A 209 -8.03 -6.02 -5.10
C GLY A 209 -7.51 -6.95 -6.21
N SER A 210 -7.71 -6.56 -7.47
CA SER A 210 -7.42 -7.35 -8.67
C SER A 210 -6.35 -6.71 -9.57
N ARG A 211 -5.49 -5.86 -9.01
CA ARG A 211 -4.39 -5.23 -9.75
C ARG A 211 -3.45 -6.31 -10.30
N GLN A 212 -3.00 -6.16 -11.52
CA GLN A 212 -1.99 -7.03 -12.11
C GLN A 212 -0.71 -7.02 -11.26
N GLU A 213 -0.08 -8.19 -11.11
CA GLU A 213 1.19 -8.36 -10.42
C GLU A 213 2.19 -8.97 -11.39
N GLY A 214 3.42 -8.45 -11.42
CA GLY A 214 4.48 -8.97 -12.28
C GLY A 214 5.28 -7.89 -13.01
N TYR A 215 6.06 -8.35 -13.99
CA TYR A 215 6.97 -7.52 -14.77
C TYR A 215 6.24 -6.56 -15.70
N ALA A 216 6.93 -5.48 -16.07
CA ALA A 216 6.44 -4.50 -17.02
C ALA A 216 6.74 -4.93 -18.47
N ASP A 217 5.86 -4.53 -19.37
CA ASP A 217 5.98 -4.61 -20.82
C ASP A 217 6.18 -3.19 -21.39
N PRO A 218 7.38 -2.86 -21.90
CA PRO A 218 7.68 -1.53 -22.46
C PRO A 218 6.79 -1.14 -23.65
N ALA A 219 6.44 -2.09 -24.52
CA ALA A 219 5.61 -1.78 -25.69
C ALA A 219 4.18 -1.43 -25.26
N MET A 220 3.64 -2.17 -24.29
CA MET A 220 2.37 -1.84 -23.66
C MET A 220 2.43 -0.51 -22.88
N ALA A 221 3.59 -0.18 -22.29
CA ALA A 221 3.75 1.05 -21.52
C ALA A 221 3.57 2.30 -22.40
N GLY A 222 4.16 2.30 -23.60
CA GLY A 222 3.96 3.38 -24.57
C GLY A 222 2.51 3.52 -25.06
N GLN A 223 1.80 2.40 -25.23
CA GLN A 223 0.38 2.42 -25.61
C GLN A 223 -0.51 2.97 -24.50
N ASP A 224 -0.36 2.46 -23.27
CA ASP A 224 -1.11 2.94 -22.11
C ASP A 224 -0.80 4.43 -21.84
N ALA A 225 0.45 4.87 -22.04
CA ALA A 225 0.84 6.27 -21.90
C ALA A 225 0.15 7.19 -22.92
N MET A 226 0.01 6.76 -24.17
CA MET A 226 -0.75 7.48 -25.20
C MET A 226 -2.22 7.62 -24.79
N VAL A 227 -2.83 6.54 -24.28
CA VAL A 227 -4.23 6.57 -23.79
C VAL A 227 -4.38 7.54 -22.62
N LEU A 228 -3.44 7.56 -21.67
CA LEU A 228 -3.47 8.53 -20.57
C LEU A 228 -3.35 9.98 -21.08
N TRP A 229 -2.49 10.23 -22.06
CA TRP A 229 -2.33 11.55 -22.66
C TRP A 229 -3.60 12.00 -23.38
N GLU A 230 -4.17 11.16 -24.25
CA GLU A 230 -5.44 11.44 -24.90
C GLU A 230 -6.57 11.68 -23.89
N ALA A 231 -6.59 10.92 -22.79
CA ALA A 231 -7.59 11.10 -21.76
C ALA A 231 -7.51 12.46 -21.04
N CYS A 232 -6.29 12.96 -20.82
CA CYS A 232 -6.06 14.31 -20.30
C CYS A 232 -6.51 15.39 -21.29
N GLN A 233 -6.33 15.18 -22.60
CA GLN A 233 -6.72 16.15 -23.62
C GLN A 233 -8.24 16.22 -23.82
N GLN A 234 -8.92 15.08 -23.84
CA GLN A 234 -10.34 15.00 -24.23
C GLN A 234 -11.29 15.17 -23.03
N LYS A 235 -10.91 14.67 -21.85
CA LYS A 235 -11.67 14.80 -20.58
C LYS A 235 -13.13 14.30 -20.62
N THR A 236 -13.52 13.48 -21.60
CA THR A 236 -14.87 12.88 -21.67
C THR A 236 -15.04 11.74 -20.67
N GLY A 237 -16.28 11.33 -20.38
CA GLY A 237 -16.55 10.21 -19.47
C GLY A 237 -15.90 8.89 -19.90
N GLU A 238 -15.85 8.62 -21.21
CA GLU A 238 -15.17 7.45 -21.77
C GLU A 238 -13.66 7.48 -21.52
N HIS A 239 -13.03 8.62 -21.76
CA HIS A 239 -11.60 8.82 -21.51
C HIS A 239 -11.26 8.72 -20.02
N LYS A 240 -12.15 9.23 -19.13
CA LYS A 240 -12.02 9.04 -17.68
C LYS A 240 -12.03 7.55 -17.31
N ASN A 241 -12.92 6.76 -17.90
CA ASN A 241 -12.98 5.32 -17.66
C ASN A 241 -11.70 4.61 -18.12
N MET A 242 -11.16 4.96 -19.30
CA MET A 242 -9.90 4.39 -19.80
C MET A 242 -8.73 4.70 -18.86
N LEU A 243 -8.61 5.95 -18.42
CA LEU A 243 -7.59 6.37 -17.46
C LEU A 243 -7.70 5.62 -16.13
N GLN A 244 -8.91 5.47 -15.60
CA GLN A 244 -9.17 4.71 -14.38
C GLN A 244 -8.78 3.25 -14.52
N MET A 245 -9.13 2.62 -15.64
CA MET A 245 -8.78 1.22 -15.91
C MET A 245 -7.27 1.02 -15.90
N ILE A 246 -6.49 1.91 -16.54
CA ILE A 246 -5.03 1.83 -16.53
C ILE A 246 -4.49 1.98 -15.09
N LEU A 247 -4.85 3.06 -14.40
CA LEU A 247 -4.30 3.38 -13.07
C LEU A 247 -4.70 2.37 -11.98
N CYS A 248 -5.87 1.75 -12.08
CA CYS A 248 -6.35 0.78 -11.08
C CYS A 248 -5.90 -0.65 -11.35
N SER A 249 -5.74 -1.04 -12.63
CA SER A 249 -5.52 -2.46 -12.99
C SER A 249 -4.07 -2.82 -13.31
N LYS A 250 -3.24 -1.91 -13.84
CA LYS A 250 -1.87 -2.24 -14.25
C LYS A 250 -0.95 -2.42 -13.04
N SER A 251 0.08 -3.26 -13.16
CA SER A 251 1.03 -3.47 -12.06
C SER A 251 1.78 -2.18 -11.73
N TYR A 252 2.32 -2.07 -10.51
CA TYR A 252 3.10 -0.89 -10.13
C TYR A 252 4.33 -0.71 -11.03
N GLN A 253 4.98 -1.81 -11.42
CA GLN A 253 6.10 -1.83 -12.34
C GLN A 253 5.70 -1.30 -13.72
N GLN A 254 4.54 -1.74 -14.23
CA GLN A 254 4.00 -1.25 -15.49
C GLN A 254 3.68 0.24 -15.42
N LEU A 255 2.94 0.68 -14.39
CA LEU A 255 2.56 2.07 -14.21
C LEU A 255 3.77 3.00 -14.08
N TRP A 256 4.83 2.55 -13.42
CA TRP A 256 6.07 3.31 -13.34
C TRP A 256 6.63 3.61 -14.74
N MET A 257 6.70 2.62 -15.63
CA MET A 257 7.13 2.82 -17.02
C MET A 257 6.14 3.67 -17.81
N VAL A 258 4.83 3.45 -17.64
CA VAL A 258 3.78 4.25 -18.28
C VAL A 258 3.94 5.74 -17.95
N PHE A 259 4.29 6.10 -16.71
CA PHE A 259 4.49 7.49 -16.33
C PHE A 259 5.74 8.12 -16.97
N GLN A 260 6.80 7.34 -17.21
CA GLN A 260 7.96 7.82 -17.95
C GLN A 260 7.62 8.05 -19.42
N GLU A 261 6.93 7.10 -20.05
CA GLU A 261 6.50 7.25 -21.45
C GLU A 261 5.47 8.38 -21.62
N PHE A 262 4.59 8.58 -20.64
CA PHE A 262 3.68 9.72 -20.63
C PHE A 262 4.44 11.04 -20.68
N GLN A 263 5.48 11.19 -19.85
CA GLN A 263 6.34 12.37 -19.85
C GLN A 263 7.07 12.54 -21.19
N ASN A 264 7.55 11.44 -21.80
CA ASN A 264 8.22 11.47 -23.11
C ASN A 264 7.28 11.94 -24.23
N ILE A 265 6.02 11.48 -24.22
CA ILE A 265 5.02 11.79 -25.25
C ILE A 265 4.48 13.22 -25.07
N SER A 266 4.08 13.57 -23.85
CA SER A 266 3.36 14.82 -23.56
C SER A 266 4.28 16.00 -23.27
N GLY A 267 5.51 15.75 -22.83
CA GLY A 267 6.41 16.76 -22.27
C GLY A 267 6.03 17.24 -20.87
N GLN A 268 5.04 16.63 -20.21
CA GLN A 268 4.50 17.05 -18.91
C GLN A 268 4.46 15.89 -17.90
N ASP A 269 4.62 16.20 -16.61
CA ASP A 269 4.46 15.20 -15.56
C ASP A 269 2.99 14.78 -15.46
N ILE A 270 2.74 13.48 -15.24
CA ILE A 270 1.37 12.97 -15.13
C ILE A 270 0.59 13.62 -13.99
N VAL A 271 1.23 13.98 -12.86
CA VAL A 271 0.55 14.66 -11.76
C VAL A 271 0.13 16.07 -12.17
N ASP A 272 1.01 16.79 -12.88
CA ASP A 272 0.70 18.13 -13.39
C ASP A 272 -0.45 18.08 -14.41
N ALA A 273 -0.41 17.12 -15.34
CA ALA A 273 -1.48 16.91 -16.30
C ALA A 273 -2.82 16.59 -15.60
N LEU A 274 -2.82 15.71 -14.59
CA LEU A 274 -4.02 15.41 -13.80
C LEU A 274 -4.59 16.66 -13.11
N ASN A 275 -3.74 17.49 -12.49
CA ASN A 275 -4.13 18.74 -11.83
C ASN A 275 -4.77 19.75 -12.78
N GLU A 276 -4.41 19.74 -14.06
CA GLU A 276 -5.02 20.60 -15.10
C GLU A 276 -6.32 20.01 -15.69
N CYS A 277 -6.56 18.71 -15.47
CA CYS A 277 -7.62 17.95 -16.14
C CYS A 277 -8.81 17.60 -15.25
N TYR A 278 -8.57 17.42 -13.96
CA TYR A 278 -9.55 16.96 -13.00
C TYR A 278 -9.56 17.84 -11.75
N ASP A 279 -10.58 17.66 -10.93
CA ASP A 279 -10.76 18.40 -9.67
C ASP A 279 -11.38 17.50 -8.60
N GLY A 280 -11.47 18.05 -7.38
CA GLY A 280 -12.07 17.41 -6.21
C GLY A 280 -11.45 16.05 -5.87
N TYR A 281 -12.24 15.19 -5.22
CA TYR A 281 -11.75 13.91 -4.71
C TYR A 281 -11.36 12.90 -5.78
N LEU A 282 -11.87 13.05 -7.02
CA LEU A 282 -11.38 12.25 -8.13
C LEU A 282 -9.92 12.59 -8.41
N LEU A 283 -9.57 13.88 -8.54
CA LEU A 283 -8.18 14.30 -8.71
C LEU A 283 -7.31 13.78 -7.57
N ASP A 284 -7.73 14.00 -6.32
CA ASP A 284 -6.97 13.57 -5.13
C ASP A 284 -6.68 12.07 -5.15
N LEU A 285 -7.66 11.26 -5.53
CA LEU A 285 -7.51 9.80 -5.64
C LEU A 285 -6.55 9.40 -6.77
N LEU A 286 -6.68 10.00 -7.96
CA LEU A 286 -5.81 9.70 -9.09
C LEU A 286 -4.35 10.06 -8.77
N VAL A 287 -4.13 11.23 -8.17
CA VAL A 287 -2.80 11.66 -7.71
C VAL A 287 -2.28 10.73 -6.62
N ALA A 288 -3.12 10.31 -5.66
CA ALA A 288 -2.71 9.36 -4.63
C ALA A 288 -2.23 8.02 -5.21
N ILE A 289 -2.91 7.48 -6.23
CA ILE A 289 -2.48 6.25 -6.93
C ILE A 289 -1.09 6.46 -7.56
N VAL A 290 -0.91 7.55 -8.31
CA VAL A 290 0.37 7.88 -8.97
C VAL A 290 1.50 8.00 -7.94
N LEU A 291 1.28 8.74 -6.85
CA LEU A 291 2.27 8.95 -5.80
C LEU A 291 2.59 7.64 -5.05
N CYS A 292 1.59 6.79 -4.79
CA CYS A 292 1.82 5.48 -4.19
C CYS A 292 2.65 4.53 -5.07
N VAL A 293 2.46 4.60 -6.39
CA VAL A 293 3.26 3.84 -7.37
C VAL A 293 4.70 4.35 -7.41
N ARG A 294 4.89 5.68 -7.43
CA ARG A 294 6.22 6.30 -7.49
C ARG A 294 7.01 6.05 -6.20
N ASP A 295 6.39 6.37 -5.07
CA ASP A 295 7.05 6.43 -3.78
C ASP A 295 6.04 6.56 -2.63
N LYS A 296 5.54 5.41 -2.18
CA LYS A 296 4.55 5.31 -1.11
C LYS A 296 4.99 5.98 0.22
N PRO A 297 6.25 5.87 0.69
CA PRO A 297 6.71 6.65 1.83
C PRO A 297 6.59 8.17 1.65
N SER A 298 6.94 8.69 0.46
CA SER A 298 6.78 10.12 0.18
C SER A 298 5.31 10.56 0.12
N TYR A 299 4.41 9.69 -0.38
CA TYR A 299 2.97 9.94 -0.32
C TYR A 299 2.50 10.12 1.13
N PHE A 300 2.82 9.19 2.03
CA PHE A 300 2.42 9.31 3.43
C PHE A 300 3.11 10.46 4.16
N ALA A 301 4.35 10.80 3.81
CA ALA A 301 5.02 11.99 4.33
C ALA A 301 4.27 13.27 3.93
N TYR A 302 3.81 13.36 2.68
CA TYR A 302 2.94 14.44 2.22
C TYR A 302 1.60 14.48 2.97
N ARG A 303 0.94 13.34 3.12
CA ARG A 303 -0.33 13.26 3.86
C ARG A 303 -0.20 13.69 5.32
N LEU A 304 0.88 13.28 5.99
CA LEU A 304 1.17 13.72 7.36
C LEU A 304 1.42 15.23 7.42
N HIS A 305 2.17 15.79 6.47
CA HIS A 305 2.47 17.22 6.47
C HIS A 305 1.19 18.05 6.31
N ASN A 306 0.34 17.71 5.33
CA ASN A 306 -0.92 18.39 5.12
C ASN A 306 -1.86 18.23 6.32
N ALA A 307 -1.93 17.04 6.91
CA ALA A 307 -2.74 16.80 8.10
C ALA A 307 -2.29 17.68 9.27
N ILE A 308 -0.98 17.88 9.45
CA ILE A 308 -0.44 18.68 10.56
C ILE A 308 -0.60 20.18 10.30
N HIS A 309 -0.18 20.68 9.13
CA HIS A 309 -0.05 22.12 8.86
C HIS A 309 -1.27 22.71 8.15
N ASP A 310 -1.76 22.05 7.10
CA ASP A 310 -2.76 22.66 6.20
C ASP A 310 -4.20 22.46 6.73
N CYS A 311 -4.42 21.42 7.52
CA CYS A 311 -5.73 21.07 8.08
C CYS A 311 -5.89 21.41 9.57
N GLY A 312 -4.97 22.19 10.16
CA GLY A 312 -5.04 22.56 11.58
C GLY A 312 -4.94 21.37 12.54
N PHE A 313 -3.97 20.48 12.29
CA PHE A 313 -3.76 19.21 12.99
C PHE A 313 -4.96 18.25 12.94
N HIS A 314 -5.13 17.58 11.80
CA HIS A 314 -6.15 16.56 11.57
C HIS A 314 -5.81 15.25 12.27
N ASN A 315 -6.17 15.16 13.56
CA ASN A 315 -5.84 14.05 14.47
C ASN A 315 -6.09 12.66 13.87
N LYS A 316 -7.26 12.43 13.24
CA LYS A 316 -7.61 11.11 12.68
C LYS A 316 -6.60 10.64 11.63
N THR A 317 -6.21 11.52 10.71
CA THR A 317 -5.23 11.17 9.65
C THR A 317 -3.86 10.91 10.24
N VAL A 318 -3.42 11.72 11.21
CA VAL A 318 -2.14 11.53 11.88
C VAL A 318 -2.12 10.18 12.61
N ILE A 319 -3.14 9.88 13.42
CA ILE A 319 -3.28 8.62 14.14
C ILE A 319 -3.28 7.43 13.17
N ARG A 320 -4.16 7.47 12.16
CA ARG A 320 -4.30 6.40 11.17
C ARG A 320 -2.98 6.08 10.47
N ILE A 321 -2.28 7.09 9.98
CA ILE A 321 -1.01 6.87 9.27
C ILE A 321 0.06 6.36 10.23
N LEU A 322 0.21 6.94 11.42
CA LEU A 322 1.24 6.48 12.35
C LEU A 322 1.02 5.03 12.78
N ILE A 323 -0.21 4.64 13.09
CA ILE A 323 -0.54 3.25 13.46
C ILE A 323 -0.33 2.32 12.26
N ALA A 324 -0.98 2.60 11.13
CA ALA A 324 -0.99 1.68 9.99
C ALA A 324 0.39 1.51 9.33
N ARG A 325 1.32 2.46 9.51
CA ARG A 325 2.66 2.42 8.92
C ARG A 325 3.77 2.06 9.92
N SER A 326 3.45 2.01 11.22
CA SER A 326 4.42 1.80 12.31
C SER A 326 5.26 0.53 12.19
N GLU A 327 4.71 -0.55 11.63
CA GLU A 327 5.41 -1.84 11.47
C GLU A 327 5.80 -2.11 10.00
N ILE A 328 5.67 -1.11 9.12
CA ILE A 328 5.90 -1.24 7.67
C ILE A 328 7.06 -0.32 7.25
N ASP A 329 6.82 0.98 7.13
CA ASP A 329 7.74 1.93 6.48
C ASP A 329 7.80 3.31 7.18
N LEU A 330 7.34 3.41 8.43
CA LEU A 330 7.31 4.70 9.14
C LEU A 330 8.70 5.35 9.28
N MET A 331 9.78 4.57 9.35
CA MET A 331 11.14 5.12 9.33
C MET A 331 11.48 5.76 7.96
N ASN A 332 11.05 5.14 6.85
CA ASN A 332 11.22 5.71 5.51
C ASN A 332 10.37 6.97 5.36
N ILE A 333 9.12 6.96 5.85
CA ILE A 333 8.21 8.13 5.84
C ILE A 333 8.85 9.31 6.59
N ARG A 334 9.40 9.08 7.79
CA ARG A 334 10.11 10.11 8.57
C ARG A 334 11.26 10.74 7.79
N ARG A 335 12.03 9.92 7.07
CA ARG A 335 13.13 10.37 6.23
C ARG A 335 12.63 11.26 5.09
N ARG A 336 11.64 10.79 4.33
CA ARG A 336 11.07 11.57 3.21
C ARG A 336 10.42 12.87 3.69
N TYR A 337 9.79 12.84 4.86
CA TYR A 337 9.23 14.03 5.50
C TYR A 337 10.32 15.08 5.77
N LYS A 338 11.43 14.67 6.41
CA LYS A 338 12.55 15.58 6.70
C LYS A 338 13.24 16.09 5.44
N GLU A 339 13.47 15.22 4.47
CA GLU A 339 14.07 15.57 3.17
C GLU A 339 13.23 16.63 2.43
N LYS A 340 11.90 16.49 2.43
CA LYS A 340 11.00 17.38 1.69
C LYS A 340 10.69 18.69 2.41
N TYR A 341 10.50 18.67 3.73
CA TYR A 341 9.99 19.82 4.50
C TYR A 341 11.04 20.49 5.41
N GLY A 342 12.25 19.94 5.51
CA GLY A 342 13.35 20.49 6.29
C GLY A 342 13.22 20.35 7.82
N LYS A 343 12.00 20.11 8.34
CA LYS A 343 11.72 19.77 9.74
C LYS A 343 11.38 18.29 9.87
N SER A 344 11.72 17.69 11.01
CA SER A 344 11.37 16.28 11.26
C SER A 344 9.89 16.16 11.65
N LEU A 345 9.28 15.02 11.33
CA LEU A 345 7.93 14.69 11.78
C LEU A 345 7.78 14.76 13.31
N ILE A 346 8.82 14.34 14.04
CA ILE A 346 8.88 14.42 15.51
C ILE A 346 8.86 15.87 16.00
N HIS A 347 9.59 16.77 15.34
CA HIS A 347 9.56 18.20 15.67
C HIS A 347 8.14 18.75 15.51
N ASP A 348 7.46 18.43 14.42
CA ASP A 348 6.13 18.97 14.15
C ASP A 348 5.07 18.36 15.08
N ILE A 349 5.14 17.08 15.43
CA ILE A 349 4.27 16.48 16.46
C ILE A 349 4.44 17.21 17.80
N LYS A 350 5.69 17.46 18.25
CA LYS A 350 5.96 18.21 19.49
C LYS A 350 5.44 19.65 19.46
N HIS A 351 5.33 20.24 18.27
CA HIS A 351 4.87 21.62 18.14
C HIS A 351 3.35 21.74 18.25
N PHE A 352 2.61 20.74 17.76
CA PHE A 352 1.15 20.85 17.61
C PHE A 352 0.34 19.93 18.54
N ALA A 353 0.92 18.85 19.07
CA ALA A 353 0.27 17.98 20.05
C ALA A 353 0.74 18.31 21.49
N SER A 354 -0.01 17.85 22.49
CA SER A 354 0.43 17.95 23.90
C SER A 354 0.00 16.74 24.75
N GLY A 355 0.64 16.59 25.91
CA GLY A 355 0.27 15.62 26.94
C GLY A 355 0.47 14.16 26.52
N HIS A 356 -0.33 13.25 27.08
CA HIS A 356 -0.21 11.82 26.80
C HIS A 356 -0.51 11.46 25.33
N TYR A 357 -1.32 12.27 24.65
CA TYR A 357 -1.56 12.11 23.22
C TYR A 357 -0.26 12.34 22.42
N GLU A 358 0.42 13.47 22.65
CA GLU A 358 1.74 13.75 22.06
C GLU A 358 2.73 12.63 22.39
N ALA A 359 2.83 12.25 23.67
CA ALA A 359 3.75 11.20 24.11
C ALA A 359 3.51 9.86 23.38
N ALA A 360 2.25 9.48 23.18
CA ALA A 360 1.90 8.27 22.43
C ALA A 360 2.29 8.37 20.94
N LEU A 361 1.98 9.48 20.27
CA LEU A 361 2.36 9.69 18.87
C LEU A 361 3.88 9.66 18.70
N LEU A 362 4.61 10.30 19.62
CA LEU A 362 6.07 10.32 19.62
C LEU A 362 6.65 8.94 19.86
N ALA A 363 6.09 8.15 20.77
CA ALA A 363 6.55 6.79 21.02
C ALA A 363 6.36 5.88 19.78
N ILE A 364 5.25 6.01 19.05
CA ILE A 364 5.05 5.32 17.76
C ILE A 364 6.05 5.81 16.72
N CYS A 365 6.27 7.13 16.63
CA CYS A 365 7.17 7.74 15.65
C CYS A 365 8.65 7.41 15.88
N ALA A 366 9.10 7.48 17.13
CA ALA A 366 10.47 7.20 17.51
C ALA A 366 10.76 5.70 17.37
N GLY A 367 9.82 4.84 17.81
CA GLY A 367 10.05 3.41 17.91
C GLY A 367 10.96 3.03 19.07
N ASP A 368 11.72 1.94 18.93
CA ASP A 368 12.75 1.50 19.88
C ASP A 368 14.08 2.29 19.76
N THR A 369 14.18 3.23 18.81
CA THR A 369 15.41 4.00 18.59
C THR A 369 15.38 5.31 19.38
N GLU A 370 16.28 5.45 20.37
CA GLU A 370 16.64 6.76 20.92
C GLU A 370 17.20 7.61 19.76
N ASP A 371 16.51 8.69 19.39
CA ASP A 371 16.81 9.49 18.19
C ASP A 371 18.27 10.02 18.15
N TYR A 372 18.83 10.08 16.93
CA TYR A 372 20.05 10.81 16.54
C TYR A 372 19.82 12.31 16.36
#